data_AF-A0A2E8TRR4-F1
#
_entry.id   AF-A0A2E8TRR4-F1
#
_cell.length_a   1.000
_cell.length_b   1.000
_cell.length_c   1.000
_cell.angle_alpha   90.00
_cell.angle_beta   90.00
_cell.angle_gamma   90.00
#
_symmetry.space_group_name_H-M   'P 1'
#
loop_
_entity.id
_entity.type
_entity.pdbx_description
1 polymer ?
#
loop_
_entity_poly.entity_id
_entity_poly.type
_entity_poly.pdbx_seq_one_letter_code
_entity_poly.pdbx_strand_id
1 'polypeptide(L)'
;AERYKYYQRPEKIRQVLLTRVRNINALTREEFDSMPAAELQGMIRDPVLVRFIFEERKYRPDELVGIVRRIKQWGESAGGVSANVD
;
A
#
# COMPACT_ATOMS: atom_id res chain seq x y z
N ALA A 1 17.17 10.40 -15.21
CA ALA A 1 17.05 8.92 -15.32
C ALA A 1 17.18 8.19 -13.96
N GLU A 2 17.94 8.70 -12.97
CA GLU A 2 18.22 7.97 -11.71
C GLU A 2 17.09 7.84 -10.68
N ARG A 3 16.02 8.64 -10.78
CA ARG A 3 14.89 8.60 -9.84
C ARG A 3 14.14 7.25 -9.80
N TYR A 4 14.34 6.38 -10.81
CA TYR A 4 13.65 5.10 -10.93
C TYR A 4 14.39 3.89 -10.35
N LYS A 5 15.68 4.01 -9.98
CA LYS A 5 16.43 2.89 -9.37
C LYS A 5 15.82 2.44 -8.03
N TYR A 6 15.15 3.34 -7.32
CA TYR A 6 14.45 3.02 -6.06
C TYR A 6 13.15 2.23 -6.27
N TYR A 7 12.54 2.30 -7.46
CA TYR A 7 11.26 1.64 -7.75
C TYR A 7 11.41 0.22 -8.28
N GLN A 8 12.62 -0.36 -8.33
CA GLN A 8 12.83 -1.72 -8.84
C GLN A 8 12.70 -2.83 -7.78
N ARG A 9 12.17 -2.53 -6.60
CA ARG A 9 12.07 -3.49 -5.50
C ARG A 9 10.61 -3.66 -5.05
N PRO A 10 9.83 -4.56 -5.69
CA PRO A 10 8.44 -4.82 -5.30
C PRO A 10 8.31 -5.15 -3.81
N GLU A 11 9.26 -5.88 -3.23
CA GLU A 11 9.24 -6.17 -1.79
C GLU A 11 9.25 -4.96 -0.89
N LYS A 12 10.05 -3.94 -1.23
CA LYS A 12 10.08 -2.71 -0.42
C LYS A 12 8.75 -1.96 -0.53
N ILE A 13 8.14 -1.96 -1.71
CA ILE A 13 6.83 -1.33 -1.93
C ILE A 13 5.75 -2.10 -1.17
N ARG A 14 5.80 -3.45 -1.14
CA ARG A 14 4.92 -4.29 -0.33
C ARG A 14 5.05 -3.98 1.16
N GLN A 15 6.27 -3.92 1.68
CA GLN A 15 6.53 -3.57 3.08
C GLN A 15 6.00 -2.19 3.45
N VAL A 16 6.17 -1.19 2.57
CA VAL A 16 5.62 0.16 2.77
C VAL A 16 4.09 0.13 2.84
N LEU A 17 3.44 -0.61 1.93
CA LEU A 17 1.98 -0.77 1.94
C LEU A 17 1.51 -1.44 3.24
N LEU A 18 2.08 -2.60 3.62
CA LEU A 18 1.71 -3.32 4.85
C LEU A 18 1.92 -2.46 6.11
N THR A 19 3.05 -1.75 6.19
CA THR A 19 3.33 -0.82 7.30
C THR A 19 2.28 0.28 7.36
N ARG A 20 1.87 0.82 6.21
CA ARG A 20 0.85 1.87 6.14
C ARG A 20 -0.53 1.34 6.54
N VAL A 21 -0.91 0.14 6.10
CA VAL A 21 -2.18 -0.49 6.51
C VAL A 21 -2.21 -0.67 8.02
N ARG A 22 -1.15 -1.23 8.61
CA ARG A 22 -1.05 -1.40 10.06
C ARG A 22 -1.20 -0.07 10.80
N ASN A 23 -0.45 0.96 10.36
CA ASN A 23 -0.43 2.25 11.04
C ASN A 23 -1.77 3.00 10.93
N ILE A 24 -2.45 2.97 9.78
CA ILE A 24 -3.76 3.64 9.60
C ILE A 24 -4.84 2.99 10.46
N ASN A 25 -4.77 1.67 10.62
CA ASN A 25 -5.71 0.93 11.46
C ASN A 25 -5.28 0.88 12.94
N ALA A 26 -4.22 1.60 13.32
CA ALA A 26 -3.65 1.64 14.67
C ALA A 26 -3.37 0.25 15.28
N LEU A 27 -3.01 -0.71 14.43
CA LEU A 27 -2.76 -2.09 14.84
C LEU A 27 -1.36 -2.23 15.44
N THR A 28 -1.28 -2.98 16.52
CA THR A 28 -0.01 -3.52 17.00
C THR A 28 0.59 -4.49 15.99
N ARG A 29 1.85 -4.87 16.21
CA ARG A 29 2.48 -5.88 15.37
C ARG A 29 1.81 -7.24 15.56
N GLU A 30 1.50 -7.62 16.79
CA GLU A 30 0.87 -8.90 17.10
C GLU A 30 -0.53 -9.01 16.47
N GLU A 31 -1.35 -7.96 16.55
CA GLU A 31 -2.68 -7.93 15.91
C GLU A 31 -2.57 -8.02 14.39
N PHE A 32 -1.61 -7.32 13.80
CA PHE A 32 -1.40 -7.36 12.35
C PHE A 32 -0.88 -8.73 11.88
N ASP A 33 0.07 -9.32 12.60
CA ASP A 33 0.68 -10.61 12.24
C ASP A 33 -0.30 -11.79 12.48
N SER A 34 -1.29 -11.64 13.38
CA SER A 34 -2.33 -12.64 13.65
C SER A 34 -3.60 -12.47 12.81
N MET A 35 -3.69 -11.40 12.02
CA MET A 35 -4.86 -11.09 11.20
C MET A 35 -5.05 -12.06 10.03
N PRO A 36 -6.27 -12.55 9.77
CA PRO A 36 -6.58 -13.30 8.57
C PRO A 36 -6.37 -12.49 7.28
N ALA A 37 -5.88 -13.15 6.22
CA ALA A 37 -5.68 -12.49 4.92
C ALA A 37 -6.95 -11.86 4.35
N ALA A 38 -8.14 -12.41 4.64
CA ALA A 38 -9.42 -11.85 4.20
C ALA A 38 -9.72 -10.49 4.86
N GLU A 39 -9.34 -10.33 6.13
CA GLU A 39 -9.52 -9.08 6.86
C GLU A 39 -8.56 -8.01 6.32
N LEU A 40 -7.29 -8.36 6.06
CA LEU A 40 -6.33 -7.48 5.40
C LEU A 40 -6.84 -6.99 4.03
N GLN A 41 -7.44 -7.88 3.24
CA GLN A 41 -8.07 -7.51 1.97
C GLN A 41 -9.23 -6.53 2.17
N GLY A 42 -10.07 -6.77 3.19
CA GLY A 42 -11.19 -5.91 3.58
C GLY A 42 -10.78 -4.54 4.10
N MET A 43 -9.58 -4.40 4.69
CA MET A 43 -9.01 -3.11 5.09
C MET A 43 -8.50 -2.31 3.89
N ILE A 44 -7.88 -2.99 2.91
CA ILE A 44 -7.28 -2.32 1.75
C ILE A 44 -8.34 -1.87 0.73
N ARG A 45 -9.31 -2.72 0.39
CA ARG A 45 -10.43 -2.43 -0.55
C ARG A 45 -10.05 -1.99 -1.98
N ASP A 46 -8.79 -1.70 -2.28
CA ASP A 46 -8.28 -1.50 -3.63
C ASP A 46 -7.80 -2.85 -4.20
N PRO A 47 -8.44 -3.38 -5.26
CA PRO A 47 -8.11 -4.70 -5.80
C PRO A 47 -6.71 -4.77 -6.42
N VAL A 48 -6.14 -3.66 -6.89
CA VAL A 48 -4.77 -3.61 -7.41
C VAL A 48 -3.76 -3.70 -6.26
N LEU A 49 -4.01 -3.01 -5.15
CA LEU A 49 -3.17 -3.10 -3.95
C LEU A 49 -3.27 -4.48 -3.28
N VAL A 50 -4.47 -5.08 -3.26
CA VAL A 50 -4.67 -6.46 -2.79
C VAL A 50 -3.83 -7.42 -3.63
N ARG A 51 -4.01 -7.42 -4.96
CA ARG A 51 -3.21 -8.28 -5.85
C ARG A 51 -1.72 -8.05 -5.68
N PHE A 52 -1.30 -6.80 -5.52
CA PHE A 52 0.11 -6.47 -5.32
C PHE A 52 0.73 -7.13 -4.08
N ILE A 53 -0.03 -7.30 -3.00
CA ILE A 53 0.44 -7.99 -1.79
C ILE A 53 0.56 -9.49 -2.04
N PHE A 54 -0.49 -10.11 -2.56
CA PHE A 54 -0.62 -11.57 -2.62
C PHE A 54 -0.01 -12.21 -3.88
N GLU A 55 0.21 -11.45 -4.95
CA GLU A 55 0.80 -11.98 -6.19
C GLU A 55 2.31 -11.75 -6.23
N GLU A 56 3.06 -12.84 -6.32
CA GLU A 56 4.49 -12.80 -6.62
C GLU A 56 4.71 -12.88 -8.14
N ARG A 57 4.77 -11.72 -8.79
CA ARG A 57 5.08 -11.62 -10.22
C ARG A 57 6.12 -10.56 -10.52
N LYS A 58 6.72 -10.66 -11.70
CA LYS A 58 7.60 -9.60 -12.22
C LYS A 58 6.75 -8.41 -12.62
N TYR A 59 7.04 -7.26 -12.04
CA TYR A 59 6.41 -5.99 -12.38
C TYR A 59 7.35 -5.17 -13.26
N ARG A 60 6.79 -4.54 -14.29
CA ARG A 60 7.50 -3.50 -15.02
C ARG A 60 7.62 -2.23 -14.17
N PRO A 61 8.63 -1.38 -14.43
CA PRO A 61 8.81 -0.13 -13.68
C PRO A 61 7.58 0.79 -13.67
N ASP A 62 6.84 0.87 -14.79
CA ASP A 62 5.62 1.69 -14.91
C ASP A 62 4.44 1.13 -14.10
N GLU A 63 4.30 -0.19 -14.01
CA GLU A 63 3.32 -0.83 -13.12
C GLU A 63 3.60 -0.48 -11.65
N LEU A 64 4.88 -0.52 -11.24
CA LEU A 64 5.30 -0.17 -9.87
C LEU A 64 5.06 1.31 -9.55
N VAL A 65 5.24 2.20 -10.51
CA VAL A 65 4.87 3.63 -10.37
C VAL A 65 3.36 3.77 -10.16
N GLY A 66 2.55 3.03 -10.90
CA GLY A 66 1.10 3.00 -10.73
C GLY A 66 0.68 2.54 -9.33
N ILE A 67 1.31 1.48 -8.82
CA ILE A 67 1.10 0.98 -7.45
C ILE A 67 1.47 2.04 -6.40
N VAL A 68 2.64 2.66 -6.52
CA VAL A 68 3.09 3.71 -5.58
C VAL A 68 2.11 4.89 -5.54
N ARG A 69 1.56 5.29 -6.69
CA ARG A 69 0.53 6.35 -6.75
C ARG A 69 -0.74 5.95 -6.02
N ARG A 70 -1.21 4.72 -6.20
CA ARG A 70 -2.38 4.18 -5.49
C ARG A 70 -2.17 4.13 -3.97
N ILE A 71 -0.98 3.69 -3.51
CA ILE A 71 -0.64 3.67 -2.07
C ILE A 71 -0.73 5.08 -1.45
N LYS A 72 -0.29 6.10 -2.18
CA LYS A 72 -0.40 7.51 -1.73
C LYS A 72 -1.86 7.94 -1.59
N GLN A 73 -2.67 7.74 -2.64
CA GLN A 73 -4.09 8.11 -2.67
C GLN A 73 -4.93 7.38 -1.62
N TRP A 74 -4.63 6.10 -1.38
CA TRP A 74 -5.31 5.28 -0.38
C TRP A 74 -5.20 5.88 1.03
N GLY A 75 -4.02 6.40 1.39
CA GLY A 75 -3.82 7.03 2.69
C GLY A 75 -4.37 8.46 2.82
N GLU A 76 -4.54 9.17 1.72
CA GLU A 76 -5.16 10.52 1.70
C GLU A 76 -6.68 10.45 1.88
N SER A 77 -7.31 9.36 1.41
CA SER A 77 -8.76 9.17 1.53
C SER A 77 -9.19 8.69 2.93
N ALA A 78 -8.30 8.00 3.66
CA ALA A 78 -8.55 7.48 5.01
C ALA A 78 -8.24 8.49 6.12
N GLY A 79 -7.34 9.44 5.87
CA GLY A 79 -7.03 10.55 6.76
C GLY A 79 -7.64 11.83 6.23
N GLY A 80 -8.94 12.03 6.46
CA GLY A 80 -9.60 13.29 6.12
C GLY A 80 -8.94 14.46 6.83
N VAL A 81 -8.11 15.19 6.10
CA VAL A 81 -7.92 16.62 6.35
C VAL A 81 -8.63 17.30 5.21
N SER A 82 -9.76 17.94 5.52
CA SER A 82 -10.41 18.90 4.65
C SER A 82 -9.34 19.80 4.03
N ALA A 83 -9.18 19.70 2.71
CA ALA A 83 -8.69 20.83 1.96
C ALA A 83 -9.78 21.90 2.05
N ASN A 84 -9.76 22.69 3.13
CA ASN A 84 -10.40 23.99 3.12
C ASN A 84 -9.76 24.76 1.97
N VAL A 85 -10.59 25.02 0.97
CA VAL A 85 -10.35 26.01 -0.06
C VAL A 85 -10.75 27.35 0.57
N ASP A 86 -9.76 28.16 0.90
CA ASP A 86 -9.90 29.62 1.02
C ASP A 86 -9.42 30.26 -0.30
#